data_AF-A0A929UJ03-F1
#
_entry.id   AF-A0A929UJ03-F1
#
_cell.length_a   1.000
_cell.length_b   1.000
_cell.length_c   1.000
_cell.angle_alpha   90.00
_cell.angle_beta   90.00
_cell.angle_gamma   90.00
#
_symmetry.space_group_name_H-M   'P 1'
#
loop_
_entity.id
_entity.type
_entity.pdbx_description
1 polymer ?
#
loop_
_entity_poly.entity_id
_entity_poly.type
_entity_poly.pdbx_seq_one_letter_code
_entity_poly.pdbx_strand_id
1 'polypeptide(L)'
;MTDYENLAPTEPIPDQEVLHNLRCQAAVTLKLVGREMEEPGRLSLDDKPLKSFSYPLTPELVSEALHLDSQEAAVPEGCELIYVPGSKQDGKTLQDELYMSVKKRVESVPGQKVEIVEQWLIYGELGQPTNHEYSIDYNRNGQPETLNNFTPSKTLPDTETTTKLIKGWIDQSRQMTIDDIEKIYRVIDMIRSSHNLTD
;
A
#
# COMPACT_ATOMS: atom_id res chain seq x y z
N MET A 1 36.57 17.45 6.17
CA MET A 1 35.90 16.98 4.95
C MET A 1 35.67 15.50 5.18
N THR A 2 34.46 15.14 5.58
CA THR A 2 34.09 13.76 5.89
C THR A 2 33.14 13.33 4.79
N ASP A 3 33.61 12.43 3.94
CA ASP A 3 32.85 11.87 2.82
C ASP A 3 31.68 11.04 3.38
N TYR A 4 30.48 11.61 3.31
CA TYR A 4 29.22 10.98 3.71
C TYR A 4 28.56 10.20 2.56
N GLU A 5 29.26 9.92 1.45
CA GLU A 5 28.65 9.35 0.24
C GLU A 5 28.58 7.82 0.19
N ASN A 6 28.79 7.07 1.28
CA ASN A 6 28.90 5.60 1.14
C ASN A 6 28.36 4.74 2.28
N LEU A 7 27.20 5.08 2.86
CA LEU A 7 26.48 4.18 3.77
C LEU A 7 24.95 4.29 3.62
N ALA A 8 24.44 3.82 2.49
CA ALA A 8 23.13 3.18 2.50
C ALA A 8 23.34 1.80 1.87
N PRO A 9 23.16 0.68 2.61
CA PRO A 9 22.88 -0.59 1.96
C PRO A 9 21.64 -0.35 1.10
N THR A 10 21.78 -0.35 -0.22
CA THR A 10 20.63 -0.34 -1.11
C THR A 10 19.92 -1.66 -0.86
N GLU A 11 18.80 -1.62 -0.15
CA GLU A 11 17.94 -2.79 -0.04
C GLU A 11 17.66 -3.31 -1.45
N PRO A 12 17.61 -4.64 -1.64
CA PRO A 12 17.44 -5.19 -2.97
C PRO A 12 16.11 -4.73 -3.55
N ILE A 13 16.14 -4.22 -4.78
CA ILE A 13 14.94 -3.83 -5.51
C ILE A 13 14.26 -5.12 -5.98
N PRO A 14 12.93 -5.25 -5.82
CA PRO A 14 12.17 -6.38 -6.35
C PRO A 14 12.41 -6.58 -7.85
N ASP A 15 12.62 -7.84 -8.27
CA ASP A 15 12.76 -8.13 -9.68
C ASP A 15 11.41 -8.07 -10.42
N GLN A 16 11.48 -7.89 -11.74
CA GLN A 16 10.30 -7.70 -12.59
C GLN A 16 9.42 -8.95 -12.69
N GLU A 17 10.00 -10.14 -12.55
CA GLU A 17 9.28 -11.41 -12.61
C GLU A 17 8.43 -11.59 -11.34
N VAL A 18 8.98 -11.26 -10.17
CA VAL A 18 8.30 -11.24 -8.88
C VAL A 18 7.12 -10.27 -8.91
N LEU A 19 7.32 -9.05 -9.41
CA LEU A 19 6.24 -8.06 -9.54
C LEU A 19 5.13 -8.51 -10.50
N HIS A 20 5.51 -9.17 -11.60
CA HIS A 20 4.55 -9.73 -12.55
C HIS A 20 3.73 -10.87 -11.93
N ASN A 21 4.41 -11.84 -11.30
CA ASN A 21 3.77 -13.00 -10.65
C ASN A 21 2.81 -12.55 -9.55
N LEU A 22 3.21 -11.57 -8.73
CA LEU A 22 2.36 -10.99 -7.70
C LEU A 22 1.07 -10.40 -8.28
N ARG A 23 1.17 -9.60 -9.35
CA ARG A 23 0.00 -9.05 -10.06
C ARG A 23 -0.88 -10.14 -10.63
N CYS A 24 -0.31 -11.19 -11.22
CA CYS A 24 -1.09 -12.32 -11.75
C CYS A 24 -1.84 -13.07 -10.65
N GLN A 25 -1.20 -13.34 -9.50
CA GLN A 25 -1.85 -14.00 -8.37
C GLN A 25 -2.98 -13.15 -7.78
N ALA A 26 -2.75 -11.84 -7.62
CA ALA A 26 -3.78 -10.90 -7.19
C ALA A 26 -4.95 -10.87 -8.19
N ALA A 27 -4.67 -10.82 -9.50
CA ALA A 27 -5.68 -10.81 -10.54
C ALA A 27 -6.59 -12.05 -10.48
N VAL A 28 -5.99 -13.25 -10.38
CA VAL A 28 -6.74 -14.51 -10.30
C VAL A 28 -7.60 -14.53 -9.03
N THR A 29 -7.01 -14.16 -7.90
CA THR A 29 -7.69 -14.18 -6.60
C THR A 29 -8.85 -13.18 -6.58
N LEU A 30 -8.58 -11.91 -6.90
CA LEU A 30 -9.57 -10.83 -6.79
C LEU A 30 -10.68 -10.91 -7.85
N LYS A 31 -10.42 -11.50 -9.02
CA LYS A 31 -11.52 -11.76 -9.98
C LYS A 31 -12.52 -12.81 -9.48
N LEU A 32 -12.10 -13.70 -8.56
CA LEU A 32 -12.97 -14.75 -8.02
C LEU A 32 -13.78 -14.27 -6.81
N VAL A 33 -13.15 -13.53 -5.91
CA VAL A 33 -13.74 -13.18 -4.60
C VAL A 33 -13.87 -11.67 -4.35
N GLY A 34 -13.22 -10.85 -5.17
CA GLY A 34 -13.26 -9.40 -5.06
C GLY A 34 -14.59 -8.82 -5.52
N ARG A 35 -14.93 -7.67 -4.95
CA ARG A 35 -16.04 -6.84 -5.39
C ARG A 35 -15.66 -6.11 -6.66
N GLU A 36 -16.47 -6.24 -7.70
CA GLU A 36 -16.34 -5.43 -8.91
C GLU A 36 -16.69 -3.96 -8.67
N MET A 37 -15.87 -3.07 -9.20
CA MET A 37 -16.10 -1.62 -9.19
C MET A 37 -15.82 -1.05 -10.59
N GLU A 38 -16.54 -0.03 -11.01
CA GLU A 38 -16.24 0.68 -12.26
C GLU A 38 -15.15 1.73 -12.02
N GLU A 39 -14.17 1.79 -12.92
CA GLU A 39 -13.08 2.77 -12.88
C GLU A 39 -13.43 4.01 -13.73
N PRO A 40 -13.78 5.15 -13.11
CA PRO A 40 -14.27 6.30 -13.85
C PRO A 40 -13.20 6.87 -14.79
N GLY A 41 -13.59 7.11 -16.05
CA GLY A 41 -12.69 7.70 -17.06
C GLY A 41 -11.66 6.73 -17.64
N ARG A 42 -11.68 5.44 -17.25
CA ARG A 42 -10.79 4.41 -17.82
C ARG A 42 -11.58 3.41 -18.66
N LEU A 43 -10.97 2.98 -19.76
CA LEU A 43 -11.53 1.94 -20.62
C LEU A 43 -10.66 0.68 -20.55
N SER A 44 -11.28 -0.47 -20.68
CA SER A 44 -10.58 -1.73 -20.97
C SER A 44 -9.88 -1.66 -22.33
N LEU A 45 -8.99 -2.61 -22.61
CA LEU A 45 -8.32 -2.71 -23.91
C LEU A 45 -9.29 -2.92 -25.09
N ASP A 46 -10.49 -3.45 -24.81
CA ASP A 46 -11.59 -3.64 -25.77
C ASP A 46 -12.58 -2.46 -25.80
N ASP A 47 -12.18 -1.29 -25.28
CA ASP A 47 -12.94 -0.03 -25.29
C ASP A 47 -14.30 -0.08 -24.55
N LYS A 48 -14.46 -1.02 -23.62
CA LYS A 48 -15.59 -1.09 -22.66
C LYS A 48 -15.25 -0.36 -21.36
N PRO A 49 -16.24 0.09 -20.56
CA PRO A 49 -16.00 0.58 -19.21
C PRO A 49 -15.13 -0.39 -18.41
N LEU A 50 -14.05 0.11 -17.80
CA LEU A 50 -13.12 -0.71 -17.06
C LEU A 50 -13.71 -1.10 -15.70
N LYS A 51 -13.51 -2.36 -15.31
CA LYS A 51 -13.83 -2.85 -13.98
C LYS A 51 -12.56 -3.19 -13.22
N SER A 52 -12.44 -2.68 -11.99
CA SER A 52 -11.48 -3.13 -11.00
C SER A 52 -12.12 -4.12 -10.02
N PHE A 53 -11.28 -4.79 -9.25
CA PHE A 53 -11.67 -5.80 -8.29
C PHE A 53 -11.03 -5.46 -6.94
N SER A 54 -11.85 -5.15 -5.94
CA SER A 54 -11.40 -4.79 -4.59
C SER A 54 -11.77 -5.86 -3.58
N TYR A 55 -10.88 -6.11 -2.61
CA TYR A 55 -11.19 -6.92 -1.44
C TYR A 55 -10.76 -6.20 -0.15
N PRO A 56 -11.71 -5.84 0.74
CA PRO A 56 -11.40 -5.27 2.05
C PRO A 56 -11.07 -6.37 3.06
N LEU A 57 -10.01 -6.16 3.84
CA LEU A 57 -9.65 -6.98 5.01
C LEU A 57 -10.02 -6.24 6.29
N THR A 58 -10.54 -7.01 7.26
CA THR A 58 -10.84 -6.49 8.60
C THR A 58 -9.56 -6.24 9.39
N PRO A 59 -9.57 -5.37 10.40
CA PRO A 59 -8.42 -5.11 11.29
C PRO A 59 -7.72 -6.38 11.81
N GLU A 60 -8.50 -7.42 12.14
CA GLU A 60 -7.99 -8.67 12.69
C GLU A 60 -7.12 -9.40 11.66
N LEU A 61 -7.62 -9.54 10.42
CA LEU A 61 -6.89 -10.19 9.34
C LEU A 61 -5.65 -9.40 8.92
N VAL A 62 -5.71 -8.07 9.00
CA VAL A 62 -4.56 -7.20 8.74
C VAL A 62 -3.46 -7.41 9.77
N SER A 63 -3.83 -7.48 11.05
CA SER A 63 -2.90 -7.73 12.15
C SER A 63 -2.18 -9.07 11.96
N GLU A 64 -2.92 -10.10 11.55
CA GLU A 64 -2.39 -11.44 11.28
C GLU A 64 -1.48 -11.47 10.05
N ALA A 65 -1.90 -10.89 8.93
CA ALA A 65 -1.16 -10.94 7.67
C ALA A 65 0.15 -10.12 7.74
N LEU A 66 0.07 -8.90 8.27
CA LEU A 66 1.18 -7.95 8.21
C LEU A 66 2.15 -8.04 9.36
N HIS A 67 1.88 -8.91 10.36
CA HIS A 67 2.70 -9.05 11.56
C HIS A 67 3.06 -7.68 12.16
N LEU A 68 2.04 -6.83 12.29
CA LEU A 68 2.23 -5.50 12.86
C LEU A 68 2.83 -5.66 14.26
N ASP A 69 3.93 -4.95 14.50
CA ASP A 69 4.70 -5.13 15.72
C ASP A 69 3.79 -4.89 16.93
N SER A 70 3.80 -5.80 17.90
CA SER A 70 3.03 -5.67 19.14
C SER A 70 3.39 -4.41 19.94
N GLN A 71 4.48 -3.74 19.57
CA GLN A 71 4.93 -2.45 20.10
C GLN A 71 4.49 -1.23 19.27
N GLU A 72 3.83 -1.41 18.12
CA GLU A 72 3.24 -0.28 17.39
C GLU A 72 2.07 0.29 18.20
N ALA A 73 2.15 1.58 18.55
CA ALA A 73 1.03 2.33 19.13
C ALA A 73 -0.13 2.53 18.13
N ALA A 74 0.07 2.17 16.85
CA ALA A 74 -0.89 2.32 15.78
C ALA A 74 -1.78 1.07 15.68
N VAL A 75 -3.08 1.25 15.83
CA VAL A 75 -4.07 0.18 15.69
C VAL A 75 -4.51 0.10 14.23
N PRO A 76 -4.47 -1.09 13.58
CA PRO A 76 -4.98 -1.23 12.22
C PRO A 76 -6.50 -1.02 12.19
N GLU A 77 -6.96 -0.31 11.17
CA GLU A 77 -8.39 -0.04 10.92
C GLU A 77 -8.92 -0.82 9.71
N GLY A 78 -8.03 -1.38 8.91
CA GLY A 78 -8.36 -2.21 7.77
C GLY A 78 -7.29 -2.13 6.69
N CYS A 79 -7.44 -3.00 5.70
CA CYS A 79 -6.63 -3.00 4.50
C CYS A 79 -7.56 -3.17 3.30
N GLU A 80 -7.18 -2.62 2.17
CA GLU A 80 -7.88 -2.85 0.91
C GLU A 80 -6.86 -3.23 -0.16
N LEU A 81 -7.10 -4.36 -0.81
CA LEU A 81 -6.32 -4.81 -1.97
C LEU A 81 -7.18 -4.63 -3.23
N ILE A 82 -6.66 -3.90 -4.22
CA ILE A 82 -7.36 -3.56 -5.45
C ILE A 82 -6.52 -3.99 -6.64
N TYR A 83 -7.12 -4.78 -7.52
CA TYR A 83 -6.57 -5.11 -8.83
C TYR A 83 -7.30 -4.34 -9.92
N VAL A 84 -6.55 -3.62 -10.74
CA VAL A 84 -7.07 -2.93 -11.91
C VAL A 84 -6.49 -3.59 -13.17
N PRO A 85 -7.31 -4.19 -14.05
CA PRO A 85 -6.81 -4.78 -15.29
C PRO A 85 -6.17 -3.75 -16.23
N GLY A 86 -5.34 -4.25 -17.15
CA GLY A 86 -4.77 -3.44 -18.23
C GLY A 86 -5.83 -2.63 -18.97
N SER A 87 -5.51 -1.38 -19.26
CA SER A 87 -6.51 -0.38 -19.63
C SER A 87 -5.96 0.68 -20.58
N LYS A 88 -6.86 1.50 -21.10
CA LYS A 88 -6.58 2.69 -21.89
C LYS A 88 -7.06 3.92 -21.13
N GLN A 89 -6.19 4.92 -21.06
CA GLN A 89 -6.49 6.23 -20.49
C GLN A 89 -5.71 7.28 -21.27
N ASP A 90 -6.39 8.34 -21.72
CA ASP A 90 -5.79 9.47 -22.44
C ASP A 90 -4.89 9.06 -23.63
N GLY A 91 -5.28 8.01 -24.35
CA GLY A 91 -4.54 7.48 -25.51
C GLY A 91 -3.32 6.63 -25.17
N LYS A 92 -3.02 6.43 -23.88
CA LYS A 92 -1.98 5.52 -23.40
C LYS A 92 -2.56 4.17 -23.03
N THR A 93 -1.78 3.11 -23.25
CA THR A 93 -2.11 1.77 -22.78
C THR A 93 -1.30 1.47 -21.53
N LEU A 94 -2.02 1.14 -20.47
CA LEU A 94 -1.47 0.83 -19.15
C LEU A 94 -1.49 -0.69 -18.94
N GLN A 95 -0.46 -1.20 -18.28
CA GLN A 95 -0.49 -2.54 -17.72
C GLN A 95 -1.53 -2.61 -16.61
N ASP A 96 -1.78 -3.81 -16.13
CA ASP A 96 -2.55 -4.00 -14.92
C ASP A 96 -1.84 -3.43 -13.68
N GLU A 97 -2.63 -2.95 -12.74
CA GLU A 97 -2.16 -2.30 -11.51
C GLU A 97 -2.60 -3.12 -10.31
N LEU A 98 -1.75 -3.12 -9.30
CA LEU A 98 -2.06 -3.67 -7.99
C LEU A 98 -1.82 -2.60 -6.94
N TYR A 99 -2.87 -2.27 -6.20
CA TYR A 99 -2.85 -1.32 -5.11
C TYR A 99 -3.18 -2.03 -3.81
N MET A 100 -2.41 -1.76 -2.76
CA MET A 100 -2.73 -2.14 -1.40
C MET A 100 -2.70 -0.89 -0.54
N SER A 101 -3.72 -0.69 0.30
CA SER A 101 -3.70 0.34 1.32
C SER A 101 -3.96 -0.25 2.68
N VAL A 102 -3.21 0.20 3.68
CA VAL A 102 -3.38 -0.18 5.08
C VAL A 102 -3.65 1.09 5.86
N LYS A 103 -4.82 1.14 6.49
CA LYS A 103 -5.19 2.25 7.37
C LYS A 103 -4.88 1.87 8.80
N LYS A 104 -4.16 2.74 9.49
CA LYS A 104 -3.85 2.62 10.92
C LYS A 104 -4.28 3.89 11.64
N ARG A 105 -4.53 3.79 12.94
CA ARG A 105 -4.86 4.92 13.80
C ARG A 105 -3.97 4.94 15.03
N VAL A 106 -3.43 6.12 15.31
CA VAL A 106 -2.81 6.43 16.60
C VAL A 106 -3.73 7.35 17.38
N GLU A 107 -4.07 6.96 18.61
CA GLU A 107 -4.78 7.80 19.57
C GLU A 107 -4.05 7.73 20.92
N SER A 108 -3.35 8.80 21.28
CA SER A 108 -2.66 8.89 22.57
C SER A 108 -3.40 9.76 23.59
N VAL A 109 -4.24 10.68 23.12
CA VAL A 109 -5.06 11.56 23.95
C VAL A 109 -6.50 11.46 23.45
N PRO A 110 -7.50 11.32 24.35
CA PRO A 110 -8.90 11.22 23.94
C PRO A 110 -9.30 12.34 22.99
N GLY A 111 -9.79 11.97 21.79
CA GLY A 111 -10.29 12.91 20.79
C GLY A 111 -9.23 13.56 19.90
N GLN A 112 -7.95 13.18 20.01
CA GLN A 112 -6.93 13.53 19.02
C GLN A 112 -6.43 12.28 18.30
N LYS A 113 -6.93 12.10 17.08
CA LYS A 113 -6.65 10.92 16.25
C LYS A 113 -5.78 11.31 15.07
N VAL A 114 -4.70 10.56 14.88
CA VAL A 114 -3.90 10.59 13.66
C VAL A 114 -4.17 9.31 12.90
N GLU A 115 -4.73 9.45 11.71
CA GLU A 115 -4.86 8.39 10.72
C GLU A 115 -3.58 8.33 9.90
N ILE A 116 -3.08 7.12 9.70
CA ILE A 116 -1.90 6.81 8.91
C ILE A 116 -2.39 5.89 7.79
N VAL A 117 -2.12 6.24 6.54
CA VAL A 117 -2.46 5.43 5.37
C VAL A 117 -1.16 5.06 4.69
N GLU A 118 -0.77 3.80 4.84
CA GLU A 118 0.35 3.22 4.09
C GLU A 118 -0.18 2.67 2.77
N GLN A 119 0.51 2.94 1.68
CA GLN A 119 0.09 2.58 0.34
C GLN A 119 1.21 1.90 -0.42
N TRP A 120 0.86 0.84 -1.15
CA TRP A 120 1.73 0.12 -2.05
C TRP A 120 1.07 0.09 -3.42
N LEU A 121 1.79 0.54 -4.44
CA LEU A 121 1.32 0.58 -5.82
C LEU A 121 2.32 -0.10 -6.76
N ILE A 122 1.86 -1.10 -7.52
CA ILE A 122 2.61 -1.73 -8.62
C ILE A 122 1.88 -1.41 -9.92
N TYR A 123 2.56 -0.78 -10.87
CA TYR A 123 1.94 -0.22 -12.09
C TYR A 123 2.95 -0.09 -13.24
N GLY A 124 2.49 0.16 -14.47
CA GLY A 124 3.39 0.41 -15.59
C GLY A 124 2.69 0.69 -16.91
N GLU A 125 3.42 1.25 -17.87
CA GLU A 125 2.94 1.38 -19.26
C GLU A 125 3.17 0.08 -20.02
N LEU A 126 2.25 -0.29 -20.93
CA LEU A 126 2.39 -1.55 -21.68
C LEU A 126 3.67 -1.54 -22.54
N GLY A 127 4.49 -2.58 -22.39
CA GLY A 127 5.78 -2.69 -23.07
C GLY A 127 6.96 -2.00 -22.37
N GLN A 128 6.72 -1.38 -21.21
CA GLN A 128 7.76 -0.84 -20.32
C GLN A 128 7.97 -1.74 -19.09
N PRO A 129 9.11 -1.61 -18.39
CA PRO A 129 9.26 -2.23 -17.06
C PRO A 129 8.15 -1.78 -16.10
N THR A 130 7.79 -2.68 -15.19
CA THR A 130 6.85 -2.43 -14.08
C THR A 130 7.53 -1.55 -13.03
N ASN A 131 6.84 -0.51 -12.60
CA ASN A 131 7.21 0.36 -11.49
C ASN A 131 6.51 -0.07 -10.21
N HIS A 132 7.09 0.32 -9.08
CA HIS A 132 6.55 0.05 -7.76
C HIS A 132 6.89 1.18 -6.79
N GLU A 133 5.92 1.58 -5.99
CA GLU A 133 6.03 2.70 -5.04
C GLU A 133 5.37 2.34 -3.72
N TYR A 134 6.06 2.68 -2.63
CA TYR A 134 5.51 2.72 -1.29
C TYR A 134 5.39 4.17 -0.85
N SER A 135 4.24 4.54 -0.29
CA SER A 135 4.03 5.87 0.29
C SER A 135 3.28 5.83 1.61
N ILE A 136 3.40 6.91 2.39
CA ILE A 136 2.67 7.08 3.65
C ILE A 136 2.02 8.46 3.70
N ASP A 137 0.71 8.47 3.92
CA ASP A 137 -0.06 9.67 4.19
C ASP A 137 -0.48 9.74 5.65
N TYR A 138 -0.48 10.95 6.18
CA TYR A 138 -0.88 11.25 7.55
C TYR A 138 -2.06 12.21 7.52
N ASN A 139 -3.12 11.90 8.26
CA ASN A 139 -4.31 12.72 8.34
C ASN A 139 -4.72 12.93 9.79
N ARG A 140 -4.94 14.17 10.19
CA ARG A 140 -5.52 14.51 11.50
C ARG A 140 -6.91 15.06 11.31
N ASN A 141 -7.90 14.42 11.93
CA ASN A 141 -9.30 14.84 11.84
C ASN A 141 -9.77 15.06 10.39
N GLY A 142 -9.29 14.21 9.46
CA GLY A 142 -9.61 14.31 8.03
C GLY A 142 -8.89 15.41 7.26
N GLN A 143 -7.83 16.02 7.83
CA GLN A 143 -6.97 16.99 7.14
C GLN A 143 -5.55 16.44 6.98
N PRO A 144 -4.92 16.59 5.81
CA PRO A 144 -3.54 16.12 5.58
C PRO A 144 -2.53 16.81 6.50
N GLU A 145 -1.68 16.00 7.12
CA GLU A 145 -0.49 16.44 7.83
C GLU A 145 0.75 16.28 6.95
N THR A 146 1.62 17.25 7.06
CA THR A 146 2.90 17.37 6.39
C THR A 146 3.94 17.70 7.45
N LEU A 147 5.22 17.47 7.15
CA LEU A 147 6.29 17.86 8.07
C LEU A 147 6.23 19.36 8.46
N ASN A 148 5.73 20.24 7.58
CA ASN A 148 5.66 21.69 7.80
C ASN A 148 4.53 22.14 8.73
N ASN A 149 3.45 21.38 8.85
CA ASN A 149 2.31 21.70 9.71
C ASN A 149 2.19 20.75 10.92
N PHE A 150 3.09 19.77 11.03
CA PHE A 150 3.10 18.82 12.13
C PHE A 150 3.53 19.46 13.45
N THR A 151 2.72 19.28 14.50
CA THR A 151 3.07 19.70 15.87
C THR A 151 3.19 18.46 16.77
N PRO A 152 4.42 18.02 17.12
CA PRO A 152 4.69 16.80 17.88
C PRO A 152 3.96 16.73 19.25
N SER A 153 3.83 17.87 19.93
CA SER A 153 3.61 17.93 21.37
C SER A 153 2.17 17.72 21.86
N LYS A 154 1.19 17.45 20.98
CA LYS A 154 -0.22 17.34 21.39
C LYS A 154 -0.88 15.98 21.21
N THR A 155 -0.24 15.05 20.50
CA THR A 155 -0.96 13.91 19.88
C THR A 155 -0.28 12.56 19.92
N LEU A 156 1.02 12.52 20.22
CA LEU A 156 1.77 11.28 20.16
C LEU A 156 2.18 10.86 21.56
N PRO A 157 2.07 9.56 21.87
CA PRO A 157 2.22 9.07 23.23
C PRO A 157 3.67 9.20 23.74
N ASP A 158 4.65 9.23 22.83
CA ASP A 158 6.06 9.20 23.17
C ASP A 158 6.98 9.72 22.03
N THR A 159 8.27 9.90 22.37
CA THR A 159 9.31 10.39 21.46
C THR A 159 9.64 9.40 20.35
N GLU A 160 9.57 8.09 20.59
CA GLU A 160 9.87 7.06 19.60
C GLU A 160 8.82 7.05 18.48
N THR A 161 7.54 7.09 18.84
CA THR A 161 6.42 7.23 17.91
C THR A 161 6.55 8.49 17.07
N THR A 162 6.94 9.60 17.69
CA THR A 162 7.21 10.86 16.96
C THR A 162 8.37 10.72 15.98
N THR A 163 9.46 10.07 16.37
CA THR A 163 10.62 9.84 15.50
C THR A 163 10.26 8.92 14.33
N LYS A 164 9.48 7.85 14.55
CA LYS A 164 9.00 6.96 13.47
C LYS A 164 8.14 7.71 12.46
N LEU A 165 7.24 8.58 12.94
CA LEU A 165 6.38 9.41 12.07
C LEU A 165 7.18 10.45 11.27
N ILE A 166 8.13 11.14 11.92
CA ILE A 166 9.03 12.08 11.24
C ILE A 166 9.86 11.36 10.17
N LYS A 167 10.38 10.16 10.48
CA LYS A 167 11.10 9.34 9.49
C LYS A 167 10.18 8.95 8.34
N GLY A 168 8.95 8.52 8.62
CA GLY A 168 7.95 8.22 7.60
C GLY A 168 7.59 9.40 6.69
N TRP A 169 7.62 10.65 7.18
CA TRP A 169 7.48 11.85 6.33
C TRP A 169 8.72 12.15 5.50
N ILE A 170 9.92 11.85 5.99
CA ILE A 170 11.15 12.01 5.20
C ILE A 170 11.16 10.99 4.06
N ASP A 171 10.73 9.77 4.36
CA ASP A 171 10.64 8.64 3.43
C ASP A 171 9.26 8.58 2.74
N GLN A 172 8.52 9.71 2.66
CA GLN A 172 7.10 9.79 2.29
C GLN A 172 6.72 9.00 1.04
N SER A 173 7.63 8.92 0.07
CA SER A 173 7.57 8.01 -1.06
C SER A 173 8.95 7.41 -1.28
N ARG A 174 8.99 6.08 -1.47
CA ARG A 174 10.20 5.35 -1.85
C ARG A 174 9.83 4.17 -2.74
N GLN A 175 10.84 3.60 -3.41
CA GLN A 175 10.69 2.30 -4.02
C GLN A 175 10.37 1.25 -2.95
N MET A 176 9.44 0.34 -3.29
CA MET A 176 9.19 -0.83 -2.44
C MET A 176 10.44 -1.67 -2.27
N THR A 177 10.57 -2.27 -1.10
CA THR A 177 11.63 -3.22 -0.75
C THR A 177 11.10 -4.64 -0.85
N ILE A 178 11.95 -5.65 -0.67
CA ILE A 178 11.49 -7.05 -0.64
C ILE A 178 10.43 -7.25 0.46
N ASP A 179 10.64 -6.68 1.64
CA ASP A 179 9.70 -6.81 2.77
C ASP A 179 8.32 -6.25 2.44
N ASP A 180 8.25 -5.17 1.66
CA ASP A 180 6.98 -4.62 1.20
C ASP A 180 6.25 -5.55 0.23
N ILE A 181 6.99 -6.19 -0.68
CA ILE A 181 6.44 -7.16 -1.62
C ILE A 181 5.93 -8.40 -0.87
N GLU A 182 6.67 -8.87 0.14
CA GLU A 182 6.23 -9.97 0.99
C GLU A 182 4.93 -9.67 1.72
N LYS A 183 4.72 -8.43 2.19
CA LYS A 183 3.45 -8.02 2.81
C LYS A 183 2.27 -8.21 1.85
N ILE A 184 2.42 -7.81 0.58
CA ILE A 184 1.36 -7.97 -0.42
C ILE A 184 1.08 -9.46 -0.68
N TYR A 185 2.12 -10.30 -0.79
CA TYR A 185 1.96 -11.76 -0.91
C TYR A 185 1.16 -12.34 0.26
N ARG A 186 1.51 -11.99 1.50
CA ARG A 186 0.80 -12.48 2.70
C ARG A 186 -0.67 -12.08 2.70
N VAL A 187 -1.00 -10.87 2.25
CA VAL A 187 -2.40 -10.43 2.13
C VAL A 187 -3.15 -11.24 1.07
N ILE A 188 -2.54 -11.51 -0.09
CA ILE A 188 -3.15 -12.36 -1.13
C ILE A 188 -3.38 -13.77 -0.60
N ASP A 189 -2.37 -14.37 0.04
CA ASP A 189 -2.46 -15.73 0.61
C ASP A 189 -3.55 -15.82 1.68
N MET A 190 -3.72 -14.77 2.50
CA MET A 190 -4.79 -14.68 3.49
C MET A 190 -6.18 -14.65 2.83
N ILE A 191 -6.34 -13.87 1.75
CA ILE A 191 -7.60 -13.83 0.98
C ILE A 191 -7.89 -15.21 0.37
N ARG A 192 -6.88 -15.86 -0.21
CA ARG A 192 -7.03 -17.20 -0.79
C ARG A 192 -7.43 -18.24 0.26
N SER A 193 -6.73 -18.24 1.40
CA SER A 193 -6.98 -19.18 2.50
C SER A 193 -8.36 -19.01 3.11
N SER A 194 -8.81 -17.78 3.33
CA SER A 194 -10.16 -17.49 3.87
C SER A 194 -11.30 -17.96 2.96
N HIS A 195 -11.03 -18.15 1.66
CA HIS A 195 -11.99 -18.64 0.67
C HIS A 195 -11.71 -20.06 0.17
N ASN A 196 -10.73 -20.75 0.74
CA ASN A 196 -10.27 -22.08 0.29
C ASN A 196 -9.94 -22.12 -1.22
N LEU A 197 -9.34 -21.06 -1.75
CA LEU A 197 -8.87 -21.04 -3.12
C LEU A 197 -7.57 -21.84 -3.22
N THR A 198 -7.54 -22.85 -4.10
CA THR A 198 -6.31 -23.60 -4.42
C THR A 198 -5.60 -22.98 -5.62
N ASP A 199 -4.31 -23.30 -5.77
CA ASP A 199 -3.52 -22.92 -6.96
C ASP A 199 -4.01 -23.62 -8.24
#